data_AF-K1TBF2-F1
#
_entry.id   AF-K1TBF2-F1
#
_cell.length_a   1.000
_cell.length_b   1.000
_cell.length_c   1.000
_cell.angle_alpha   90.00
_cell.angle_beta   90.00
_cell.angle_gamma   90.00
#
_symmetry.space_group_name_H-M   'P 1'
#
loop_
_entity.id
_entity.type
_entity.pdbx_description
1 polymer ?
#
loop_
_entity_poly.entity_id
_entity_poly.type
_entity_poly.pdbx_seq_one_letter_code
_entity_poly.pdbx_strand_id
1 'polypeptide(L)'
;MPFVDNEENEVIDLTEILSAVRQHLLELIFVTLAAALIGFTASKFLMTPKYDSSALMIVNTRQDVNANVTSDQINSATQLVSTYSIIIKSDTVLQQVIDNLGLNLTYAQLNKRVTVAAVDDTQVMKITVQSDSPEWARQVC
;
A
#
# COMPACT_ATOMS: atom_id res chain seq x y z
N MET A 1 -54.40 7.12 39.17
CA MET A 1 -53.60 7.64 38.04
C MET A 1 -53.93 9.11 37.86
N PRO A 2 -52.98 10.00 37.50
CA PRO A 2 -51.78 9.71 36.69
C PRO A 2 -50.44 10.14 37.32
N PHE A 3 -49.38 9.55 36.78
CA PHE A 3 -47.97 9.87 36.97
C PHE A 3 -47.59 10.90 35.91
N VAL A 4 -47.13 12.08 36.30
CA VAL A 4 -46.38 12.97 35.39
C VAL A 4 -45.43 13.83 36.25
N ASP A 5 -44.18 13.41 36.35
CA ASP A 5 -43.03 14.30 36.58
C ASP A 5 -42.01 13.87 35.51
N ASN A 6 -42.22 14.37 34.28
CA ASN A 6 -41.42 15.43 33.68
C ASN A 6 -39.95 15.00 33.57
N GLU A 7 -39.64 14.21 32.54
CA GLU A 7 -38.27 14.07 32.04
C GLU A 7 -37.77 15.48 31.70
N GLU A 8 -36.88 16.01 32.52
CA GLU A 8 -36.08 17.19 32.19
C GLU A 8 -35.39 16.90 30.86
N ASN A 9 -36.00 17.38 29.78
CA ASN A 9 -35.32 17.49 28.51
C ASN A 9 -34.24 18.54 28.74
N GLU A 10 -33.02 18.08 29.04
CA GLU A 10 -31.81 18.90 29.03
C GLU A 10 -31.61 19.36 27.58
N VAL A 11 -32.37 20.40 27.19
CA VAL A 11 -32.21 21.08 25.92
C VAL A 11 -30.90 21.82 26.00
N ILE A 12 -29.85 21.15 25.52
CA ILE A 12 -28.53 21.72 25.34
C ILE A 12 -28.67 22.95 24.44
N ASP A 13 -28.55 24.14 25.04
CA ASP A 13 -28.65 25.40 24.32
C ASP A 13 -27.36 25.63 23.52
N LEU A 14 -27.47 25.64 22.20
CA LEU A 14 -26.34 25.80 21.29
C LEU A 14 -25.61 27.15 21.49
N THR A 15 -26.31 28.15 22.03
CA THR A 15 -25.74 29.47 22.31
C THR A 15 -24.79 29.45 23.51
N GLU A 16 -25.05 28.59 24.49
CA GLU A 16 -24.22 28.39 25.68
C GLU A 16 -22.93 27.63 25.34
N ILE A 17 -23.02 26.64 24.44
CA ILE A 17 -21.82 25.98 23.89
C ILE A 17 -20.97 26.97 23.09
N LEU A 18 -21.60 27.83 22.28
CA LEU A 18 -20.87 28.80 21.46
C LEU A 18 -20.12 29.84 22.31
N SER A 19 -20.73 30.28 23.44
CA SER A 19 -20.10 31.22 24.36
C SER A 19 -18.93 30.57 25.11
N ALA A 20 -19.09 29.32 25.57
CA ALA A 20 -18.03 28.54 26.19
C ALA A 20 -16.83 28.33 25.25
N VAL A 21 -17.08 28.00 23.98
CA VAL A 21 -16.02 27.85 22.96
C VAL A 21 -15.32 29.18 22.68
N ARG A 22 -16.04 30.32 22.65
CA ARG A 22 -15.43 31.64 22.47
C ARG A 22 -14.53 32.04 23.64
N GLN A 23 -14.91 31.69 24.86
CA GLN A 23 -14.14 32.00 26.06
C GLN A 23 -12.80 31.23 26.12
N HIS A 24 -12.79 30.00 25.62
CA HIS A 24 -11.60 29.12 25.58
C HIS A 24 -10.98 28.99 24.18
N LEU A 25 -11.31 29.89 23.25
CA LEU A 25 -10.86 29.80 21.86
C LEU A 25 -9.33 29.80 21.73
N LEU A 26 -8.64 30.57 22.58
CA LEU A 26 -7.18 30.64 22.62
C LEU A 26 -6.54 29.31 23.05
N GLU A 27 -7.08 28.66 24.08
CA GLU A 27 -6.63 27.33 24.54
C GLU A 27 -6.89 26.28 23.46
N LEU A 28 -8.06 26.33 22.82
CA LEU A 28 -8.42 25.42 21.73
C LEU A 28 -7.48 25.56 20.54
N ILE A 29 -7.12 26.79 20.15
CA ILE A 29 -6.13 27.08 19.11
C ILE A 29 -4.76 26.51 19.51
N PHE A 30 -4.34 26.69 20.76
CA PHE A 30 -3.04 26.20 21.22
C PHE A 30 -2.97 24.66 21.21
N VAL A 31 -4.04 24.00 21.66
CA VAL A 31 -4.14 22.53 21.64
C VAL A 31 -4.18 22.00 20.21
N THR A 32 -4.93 22.63 19.30
CA THR A 32 -4.94 22.23 17.88
C THR A 32 -3.59 22.46 17.22
N LEU A 33 -2.89 23.56 17.52
CA LEU A 33 -1.55 23.83 17.00
C LEU A 33 -0.52 22.80 17.52
N ALA A 34 -0.58 22.47 18.81
CA ALA A 34 0.29 21.46 19.41
C ALA A 34 0.01 20.07 18.81
N ALA A 35 -1.25 19.68 18.69
CA ALA A 35 -1.65 18.43 18.04
C ALA A 35 -1.21 18.37 16.57
N ALA A 36 -1.34 19.49 15.83
CA ALA A 36 -0.89 19.58 14.44
C ALA A 36 0.64 19.44 14.31
N LEU A 37 1.41 20.08 15.20
CA LEU A 37 2.88 19.97 15.22
C LEU A 37 3.34 18.55 15.55
N ILE A 38 2.72 17.91 16.54
CA ILE A 38 3.01 16.52 16.90
C ILE A 38 2.63 15.58 15.74
N GLY A 39 1.44 15.78 15.15
CA GLY A 39 0.99 15.01 14.00
C GLY A 39 1.91 15.17 12.77
N PHE A 40 2.37 16.39 12.50
CA PHE A 40 3.26 16.68 11.37
C PHE A 40 4.65 16.08 11.57
N THR A 41 5.24 16.25 12.76
CA THR A 41 6.55 15.68 13.09
C THR A 41 6.53 14.16 13.12
N ALA A 42 5.50 13.57 13.74
CA ALA A 42 5.30 12.12 13.73
C ALA A 42 5.10 11.59 12.31
N SER A 43 4.27 12.25 11.49
CA SER A 43 4.04 11.83 10.09
C SER A 43 5.31 11.94 9.25
N LYS A 44 6.09 13.01 9.40
CA LYS A 44 7.37 13.18 8.68
C LYS A 44 8.43 12.16 9.08
N PHE A 45 8.43 11.70 10.33
CA PHE A 45 9.45 10.78 10.83
C PHE A 45 9.06 9.30 10.66
N LEU A 46 7.78 8.96 10.75
CA LEU A 46 7.29 7.58 10.60
C LEU A 46 6.94 7.22 9.16
N MET A 47 6.56 8.19 8.33
CA MET A 47 6.12 7.92 6.96
C MET A 47 7.27 8.14 5.98
N THR A 48 8.09 7.10 5.78
CA THR A 48 9.09 7.12 4.71
C THR A 48 8.38 7.18 3.36
N PRO A 49 8.80 8.06 2.43
CA PRO A 49 8.21 8.09 1.10
C PRO A 49 8.53 6.76 0.41
N LYS A 50 7.50 5.97 0.13
CA LYS A 50 7.64 4.73 -0.63
C LYS A 50 7.43 5.02 -2.10
N TYR A 51 8.46 4.74 -2.89
CA TYR A 51 8.47 4.84 -4.33
C TYR A 51 8.33 3.45 -4.93
N ASP A 52 7.36 3.30 -5.81
CA ASP A 52 7.16 2.07 -6.55
C ASP A 52 7.70 2.26 -7.97
N SER A 53 8.57 1.36 -8.42
CA SER A 53 8.93 1.19 -9.82
C SER A 53 8.24 -0.06 -10.36
N SER A 54 7.78 -0.05 -11.61
CA SER A 54 7.13 -1.21 -12.22
C SER A 54 7.58 -1.48 -13.64
N ALA A 55 7.78 -2.75 -13.98
CA ALA A 55 8.10 -3.24 -15.32
C ALA A 55 7.02 -4.22 -15.80
N LEU A 56 6.68 -4.15 -17.09
CA LEU A 56 5.74 -5.05 -17.75
C LEU A 56 6.52 -6.06 -18.59
N MET A 57 6.30 -7.34 -18.35
CA MET A 57 6.93 -8.44 -19.07
C MET A 57 5.87 -9.32 -19.72
N ILE A 58 6.03 -9.59 -21.01
CA ILE A 58 5.18 -10.54 -21.75
C ILE A 58 5.73 -11.95 -21.55
N VAL A 59 4.89 -12.85 -21.05
CA VAL A 59 5.24 -14.26 -20.89
C VAL A 59 4.95 -14.97 -22.20
N ASN A 60 6.02 -15.39 -22.89
CA ASN A 60 5.86 -16.20 -24.10
C ASN A 60 5.52 -17.64 -23.70
N THR A 61 4.24 -17.99 -23.79
CA THR A 61 3.84 -19.39 -23.82
C THR A 61 4.10 -19.88 -25.24
N ARG A 62 5.04 -20.82 -25.42
CA ARG A 62 5.10 -21.61 -26.66
C ARG A 62 3.76 -22.32 -26.78
N GLN A 63 2.86 -21.73 -27.57
CA GLN A 63 1.53 -22.24 -27.76
C GLN A 63 1.64 -23.28 -28.88
N ASP A 64 1.67 -24.55 -28.50
CA ASP A 64 1.32 -25.62 -29.43
C ASP A 64 -0.11 -25.32 -29.90
N VAL A 65 -0.22 -24.88 -31.15
CA VAL A 65 -1.41 -24.33 -31.80
C VAL A 65 -2.41 -25.47 -32.04
N ASN A 66 -3.10 -25.99 -31.02
CA ASN A 66 -4.21 -26.97 -31.17
C ASN A 66 -5.06 -27.19 -29.91
N ALA A 67 -5.50 -26.15 -29.20
CA ALA A 67 -6.55 -26.34 -28.18
C ALA A 67 -7.48 -25.14 -28.06
N ASN A 68 -8.77 -25.43 -28.21
CA ASN A 68 -9.92 -24.56 -27.95
C ASN A 68 -9.71 -23.70 -26.69
N VAL A 69 -10.09 -22.43 -26.77
CA VAL A 69 -10.11 -21.52 -25.62
C VAL A 69 -11.33 -21.87 -24.75
N THR A 70 -11.12 -22.68 -23.72
CA THR A 70 -12.07 -22.93 -22.62
C THR A 70 -11.52 -22.33 -21.32
N SER A 71 -12.38 -22.18 -20.29
CA SER A 71 -12.06 -21.62 -18.96
C SER A 71 -10.80 -22.20 -18.28
N ASP A 72 -10.29 -23.33 -18.75
CA ASP A 72 -8.99 -23.91 -18.37
C ASP A 72 -7.78 -23.03 -18.75
N GLN A 73 -7.89 -22.16 -19.76
CA GLN A 73 -6.83 -21.24 -20.16
C GLN A 73 -6.65 -20.06 -19.20
N ILE A 74 -7.73 -19.60 -18.55
CA ILE A 74 -7.67 -18.54 -17.52
C ILE A 74 -6.98 -19.07 -16.25
N ASN A 75 -7.30 -20.31 -15.86
CA ASN A 75 -6.58 -21.00 -14.78
C ASN A 75 -5.10 -21.24 -15.14
N SER A 76 -4.79 -21.60 -16.39
CA SER A 76 -3.42 -21.81 -16.86
C SER A 76 -2.58 -20.53 -16.87
N ALA A 77 -3.16 -19.38 -17.26
CA ALA A 77 -2.48 -18.08 -17.21
C ALA A 77 -2.11 -17.69 -15.76
N THR A 78 -3.03 -17.90 -14.82
CA THR A 78 -2.79 -17.68 -13.38
C THR A 78 -1.72 -18.63 -12.82
N GLN A 79 -1.71 -19.89 -13.26
CA GLN A 79 -0.70 -20.89 -12.86
C GLN A 79 0.71 -20.55 -13.38
N LEU A 80 0.80 -20.01 -14.60
CA LEU A 80 2.07 -19.58 -15.20
C LEU A 80 2.63 -18.36 -14.48
N VAL A 81 1.79 -17.36 -14.17
CA VAL A 81 2.20 -16.20 -13.36
C VAL A 81 2.74 -16.63 -12.00
N SER A 82 2.08 -17.59 -11.34
CA SER A 82 2.55 -18.15 -10.07
C SER A 82 3.94 -18.81 -10.20
N THR A 83 4.15 -19.60 -11.25
CA THR A 83 5.43 -20.27 -11.50
C THR A 83 6.55 -19.29 -11.79
N TYR A 84 6.33 -18.32 -12.68
CA TYR A 84 7.34 -17.29 -12.99
C TYR A 84 7.58 -16.34 -11.81
N SER A 85 6.55 -16.05 -11.00
CA SER A 85 6.69 -15.32 -9.75
C SER A 85 7.61 -16.05 -8.76
N ILE A 86 7.48 -17.38 -8.62
CA ILE A 86 8.39 -18.18 -7.79
C ILE A 86 9.84 -18.13 -8.31
N ILE A 87 10.05 -18.18 -9.63
CA ILE A 87 11.39 -18.08 -10.23
C ILE A 87 12.01 -16.70 -9.98
N ILE A 88 11.26 -15.63 -10.23
CA ILE A 88 11.72 -14.24 -10.04
C ILE A 88 12.04 -13.97 -8.56
N LYS A 89 11.23 -14.51 -7.64
CA LYS A 89 11.42 -14.37 -6.19
C LYS A 89 12.34 -15.43 -5.59
N SER A 90 12.98 -16.27 -6.40
CA SER A 90 13.89 -17.31 -5.90
C SER A 90 15.13 -16.68 -5.25
N ASP A 91 15.67 -17.38 -4.26
CA ASP A 91 16.87 -16.96 -3.52
C ASP A 91 18.03 -16.67 -4.47
N THR A 92 18.27 -17.55 -5.43
CA THR A 92 19.33 -17.39 -6.44
C THR A 92 19.15 -16.14 -7.31
N VAL A 93 17.95 -15.85 -7.81
CA VAL A 93 17.72 -14.69 -8.68
C VAL A 93 17.83 -13.38 -7.88
N LEU A 94 17.18 -13.30 -6.73
CA LEU A 94 17.20 -12.08 -5.91
C LEU A 94 18.57 -11.83 -5.28
N GLN A 95 19.30 -12.87 -4.85
CA GLN A 95 20.66 -12.74 -4.36
C GLN A 95 21.61 -12.27 -5.46
N GLN A 96 21.46 -12.80 -6.68
CA GLN A 96 22.26 -12.34 -7.81
C GLN A 96 22.01 -10.86 -8.14
N VAL A 97 20.77 -10.38 -8.03
CA VAL A 97 20.44 -8.95 -8.18
C VAL A 97 21.09 -8.11 -7.07
N ILE A 98 21.05 -8.59 -5.82
CA ILE A 98 21.73 -7.94 -4.68
C ILE A 98 23.23 -7.82 -4.93
N ASP A 99 23.87 -8.90 -5.36
CA ASP A 99 25.31 -8.97 -5.58
C ASP A 99 25.75 -8.12 -6.78
N ASN A 100 24.99 -8.14 -7.89
CA ASN A 100 25.32 -7.36 -9.10
C ASN A 100 25.11 -5.86 -8.92
N LEU A 101 24.10 -5.46 -8.15
CA LEU A 101 23.81 -4.05 -7.88
C LEU A 101 24.49 -3.53 -6.60
N GLY A 102 25.21 -4.38 -5.87
CA GLY A 102 25.90 -4.02 -4.62
C GLY A 102 24.94 -3.53 -3.53
N LEU A 103 23.75 -4.12 -3.44
CA LEU A 103 22.70 -3.66 -2.53
C LEU A 103 23.02 -4.07 -1.10
N ASN A 104 22.96 -3.13 -0.16
CA ASN A 104 23.10 -3.43 1.27
C ASN A 104 21.76 -3.93 1.87
N LEU A 105 21.18 -4.97 1.27
CA LEU A 105 19.94 -5.61 1.71
C LEU A 105 20.11 -7.12 1.79
N THR A 106 19.36 -7.75 2.67
CA THR A 106 19.24 -9.21 2.66
C THR A 106 18.17 -9.66 1.66
N TYR A 107 18.28 -10.90 1.17
CA TYR A 107 17.25 -11.54 0.35
C TYR A 107 15.83 -11.34 0.93
N ALA A 108 15.65 -11.55 2.24
CA ALA A 108 14.35 -11.42 2.89
C ALA A 108 13.79 -9.99 2.83
N GLN A 109 14.66 -8.97 2.88
CA GLN A 109 14.24 -7.57 2.74
C GLN A 109 13.85 -7.25 1.30
N LEU A 110 14.60 -7.76 0.31
CA LEU A 110 14.29 -7.55 -1.10
C LEU A 110 13.03 -8.31 -1.52
N ASN A 111 12.86 -9.57 -1.12
CA ASN A 111 11.68 -10.38 -1.43
C ASN A 111 10.37 -9.76 -0.91
N LYS A 112 10.41 -9.07 0.24
CA LYS A 112 9.28 -8.29 0.77
C LYS A 112 8.96 -7.03 -0.04
N ARG A 113 9.95 -6.47 -0.75
CA ARG A 113 9.84 -5.25 -1.56
C ARG A 113 9.44 -5.54 -3.01
N VAL A 114 9.67 -6.76 -3.50
CA VAL A 114 9.30 -7.22 -4.85
C VAL A 114 7.91 -7.85 -4.82
N THR A 115 7.02 -7.36 -5.68
CA THR A 115 5.69 -7.93 -5.93
C THR A 115 5.56 -8.26 -7.40
N VAL A 116 4.99 -9.43 -7.71
CA VAL A 116 4.75 -9.87 -9.08
C VAL A 116 3.27 -10.24 -9.20
N ALA A 117 2.58 -9.64 -10.17
CA ALA A 117 1.15 -9.85 -10.40
C ALA A 117 0.84 -10.00 -11.90
N ALA A 118 -0.18 -10.79 -12.23
CA ALA A 118 -0.75 -10.84 -13.58
C ALA A 118 -1.54 -9.55 -13.85
N VAL A 119 -1.57 -9.10 -15.11
CA VAL A 119 -2.48 -8.05 -15.56
C VAL A 119 -3.69 -8.70 -16.21
N ASP A 120 -4.85 -8.60 -15.56
CA ASP A 120 -6.22 -8.89 -16.06
C ASP A 120 -6.33 -9.96 -17.17
N ASP A 121 -6.17 -11.24 -16.81
CA ASP A 121 -6.30 -12.40 -17.73
C ASP A 121 -5.46 -12.32 -19.02
N THR A 122 -4.41 -11.49 -19.02
CA THR A 122 -3.47 -11.38 -20.14
C THR A 122 -2.19 -12.18 -19.88
N GLN A 123 -1.41 -12.38 -20.94
CA GLN A 123 -0.05 -12.93 -20.86
C GLN A 123 0.98 -11.90 -20.35
N VAL A 124 0.53 -10.79 -19.76
CA VAL A 124 1.39 -9.73 -19.24
C VAL A 124 1.52 -9.85 -17.73
N MET A 125 2.76 -9.89 -17.26
CA MET A 125 3.11 -9.83 -15.84
C MET A 125 3.64 -8.43 -15.52
N LYS A 126 3.19 -7.90 -14.37
CA LYS A 126 3.69 -6.66 -13.78
C LYS A 126 4.58 -7.00 -12.59
N ILE A 127 5.83 -6.57 -12.65
CA ILE A 127 6.78 -6.66 -11.54
C ILE A 127 6.85 -5.26 -10.93
N THR A 128 6.64 -5.15 -9.63
CA THR A 128 6.68 -3.90 -8.87
C THR A 128 7.72 -4.00 -7.76
N VAL A 129 8.63 -3.04 -7.70
CA VAL A 129 9.67 -2.93 -6.66
C VAL A 129 9.41 -1.67 -5.85
N GLN A 130 9.23 -1.85 -4.54
CA GLN A 130 9.03 -0.75 -3.60
C GLN A 130 10.33 -0.36 -2.90
N SER A 131 10.67 0.94 -2.91
CA SER A 131 11.87 1.46 -2.24
C SER A 131 11.70 2.87 -1.70
N ASP A 132 12.53 3.22 -0.74
CA ASP A 132 12.60 4.56 -0.17
C ASP A 132 13.32 5.57 -1.10
N SER A 133 13.94 5.08 -2.19
CA SER A 133 14.61 5.90 -3.21
C SER A 133 14.07 5.59 -4.62
N PRO A 134 13.65 6.62 -5.40
CA PRO A 134 13.17 6.44 -6.76
C PRO A 134 14.26 5.96 -7.72
N GLU A 135 15.52 6.38 -7.54
CA GLU A 135 16.63 5.91 -8.38
C GLU A 135 16.90 4.44 -8.16
N TRP A 136 16.86 4.01 -6.90
CA TRP A 136 17.07 2.61 -6.55
C TRP A 136 15.92 1.73 -7.06
N ALA A 137 14.67 2.18 -6.91
CA ALA A 137 13.51 1.45 -7.43
C ALA A 137 13.63 1.25 -8.96
N ARG A 138 14.14 2.27 -9.67
CA ARG A 138 14.37 2.18 -11.11
C ARG A 138 15.53 1.25 -11.50
N GLN A 139 16.56 1.15 -10.68
CA GLN A 139 17.74 0.33 -11.00
C GLN A 139 17.51 -1.17 -10.79
N VAL A 140 16.59 -1.52 -9.88
CA VAL A 140 16.23 -2.91 -9.55
C VAL A 140 15.14 -3.47 -10.49
N CYS A 141 14.28 -2.61 -11.06
CA CYS A 141 13.29 -2.97 -12.06
C CYS A 141 13.88 -3.03 -13.47
#